data_AF-A0A397NP64-F1
#
_entry.id   AF-A0A397NP64-F1
#
_cell.length_a   1.000
_cell.length_b   1.000
_cell.length_c   1.000
_cell.angle_alpha   90.00
_cell.angle_beta   90.00
_cell.angle_gamma   90.00
#
_symmetry.space_group_name_H-M   'P 1'
#
loop_
_entity.id
_entity.type
_entity.pdbx_description
1 polymer ?
#
loop_
_entity_poly.entity_id
_entity_poly.type
_entity_poly.pdbx_seq_one_letter_code
_entity_poly.pdbx_strand_id
1 'polypeptide(L)'
;MRTRAILALVAVSALAACSTTKTPPPGVEIRWVDRVVEVQKPCPATRPERPAPLARPLPADANALAAVLLSKLIEYAGSGMYADRAEAALDTCLTP
;
A
#
# COMPACT_ATOMS: atom_id res chain seq x y z
N MET A 1 65.12 -35.90 -29.88
CA MET A 1 64.68 -34.52 -29.55
C MET A 1 63.21 -34.23 -29.89
N ARG A 2 62.63 -34.79 -30.97
CA ARG A 2 61.23 -34.54 -31.38
C ARG A 2 60.14 -34.95 -30.37
N THR A 3 60.31 -36.05 -29.65
CA THR A 3 59.33 -36.56 -28.68
C THR A 3 59.19 -35.70 -27.42
N ARG A 4 60.27 -35.03 -26.98
CA ARG A 4 60.23 -34.09 -25.84
C ARG A 4 59.47 -32.80 -26.17
N ALA A 5 59.55 -32.35 -27.41
CA ALA A 5 58.83 -31.16 -27.89
C ALA A 5 57.31 -31.41 -27.95
N ILE A 6 56.88 -32.61 -28.38
CA ILE A 6 55.46 -32.97 -28.46
C ILE A 6 54.84 -33.08 -27.05
N LEU A 7 55.56 -33.69 -26.10
CA LEU A 7 55.13 -33.78 -24.70
C LEU A 7 54.98 -32.40 -24.03
N ALA A 8 55.89 -31.47 -24.32
CA ALA A 8 55.79 -30.09 -23.84
C ALA A 8 54.58 -29.36 -24.44
N LEU A 9 54.30 -29.58 -25.73
CA LEU A 9 53.17 -28.95 -26.41
C LEU A 9 51.81 -29.41 -25.84
N VAL A 10 51.68 -30.72 -25.59
CA VAL A 10 50.47 -31.31 -24.99
C VAL A 10 50.26 -30.78 -23.56
N ALA A 11 51.33 -30.68 -22.77
CA ALA A 11 51.25 -30.13 -21.41
C ALA A 11 50.79 -28.66 -21.41
N VAL A 12 51.31 -27.82 -22.31
CA VAL A 12 50.90 -26.40 -22.40
C VAL A 12 49.43 -26.28 -22.83
N SER A 13 48.96 -27.11 -23.76
CA SER A 13 47.54 -27.11 -24.17
C SER A 13 46.59 -27.57 -23.06
N ALA A 14 47.03 -28.50 -22.19
CA ALA A 14 46.23 -28.98 -21.06
C ALA A 14 46.12 -27.92 -19.95
N LEU A 15 47.16 -27.10 -19.72
CA LEU A 15 47.09 -26.00 -18.75
C LEU A 15 46.19 -24.83 -19.22
N ALA A 16 46.12 -24.58 -20.53
CA ALA A 16 45.26 -23.54 -21.10
C ALA A 16 43.75 -23.85 -20.96
N ALA A 17 43.37 -25.13 -20.83
CA ALA A 17 41.97 -25.54 -20.66
C ALA A 17 41.41 -25.29 -19.25
N CYS A 18 42.27 -25.01 -18.26
CA CYS A 18 41.87 -24.75 -16.87
C CYS A 18 41.69 -23.26 -16.54
N SER A 19 41.92 -22.33 -17.48
CA SER A 19 41.73 -20.88 -17.24
C SER A 19 40.31 -20.37 -17.54
N THR A 20 39.41 -21.24 -18.00
CA THR A 20 38.04 -20.90 -18.41
C THR A 20 37.05 -20.75 -17.25
N THR A 21 37.48 -20.85 -16.00
CA THR A 21 36.59 -20.86 -14.81
C THR A 21 36.27 -19.47 -14.23
N LYS A 22 36.38 -18.41 -15.02
CA LYS A 22 35.85 -17.09 -14.68
C LYS A 22 35.21 -16.42 -15.89
N THR A 23 34.05 -16.92 -16.30
CA THR A 23 33.04 -15.99 -16.82
C THR A 23 32.64 -15.10 -15.65
N PRO A 24 32.92 -13.77 -15.67
CA PRO A 24 32.27 -12.89 -14.73
C PRO A 24 30.75 -13.07 -14.87
N PRO A 25 29.97 -13.02 -13.78
CA PRO A 25 28.53 -13.02 -13.91
C PRO A 25 28.14 -11.93 -14.91
N PRO A 26 27.13 -12.18 -15.78
CA PRO A 26 26.71 -11.18 -16.76
C PRO A 26 26.47 -9.86 -16.04
N GLY A 27 27.00 -8.76 -16.61
CA GLY A 27 26.82 -7.44 -16.04
C GLY A 27 25.32 -7.15 -15.90
N VAL A 28 24.88 -6.85 -14.68
CA VAL A 28 23.48 -6.48 -14.42
C VAL A 28 23.33 -5.01 -14.75
N GLU A 29 22.58 -4.69 -15.80
CA GLU A 29 22.16 -3.31 -16.11
C GLU A 29 20.94 -2.97 -15.26
N ILE A 30 21.08 -2.01 -14.34
CA ILE A 30 19.95 -1.45 -13.60
C ILE A 30 19.33 -0.35 -14.47
N ARG A 31 18.13 -0.63 -15.01
CA ARG A 31 17.33 0.37 -15.72
C ARG A 31 16.31 0.98 -14.78
N TRP A 32 16.46 2.28 -14.51
CA TRP A 32 15.43 3.08 -13.87
C TRP A 32 14.33 3.35 -14.89
N VAL A 33 13.09 2.99 -14.55
CA VAL A 33 11.91 3.22 -15.38
C VAL A 33 10.95 4.07 -14.57
N ASP A 34 10.72 5.29 -15.03
CA ASP A 34 9.69 6.15 -14.45
C ASP A 34 8.32 5.61 -14.83
N ARG A 35 7.45 5.44 -13.83
CA ARG A 35 6.04 5.08 -14.03
C ARG A 35 5.17 6.08 -13.28
N VAL A 36 4.16 6.60 -13.95
CA VAL A 36 3.08 7.33 -13.29
C VAL A 36 2.18 6.28 -12.63
N VAL A 37 2.05 6.35 -11.31
CA VAL A 37 1.17 5.50 -10.52
C VAL A 37 0.17 6.36 -9.78
N GLU A 38 -1.11 6.04 -9.93
CA GLU A 38 -2.17 6.67 -9.15
C GLU A 38 -2.04 6.24 -7.69
N VAL A 39 -1.78 7.20 -6.80
CA VAL A 39 -1.69 6.99 -5.36
C VAL A 39 -2.87 7.65 -4.67
N GLN A 40 -3.38 7.05 -3.60
CA GLN A 40 -4.45 7.66 -2.82
C GLN A 40 -3.95 8.98 -2.22
N LYS A 41 -4.66 10.10 -2.48
CA LYS A 41 -4.41 11.39 -1.83
C LYS A 41 -4.68 11.23 -0.33
N PRO A 42 -3.68 11.41 0.56
CA PRO A 42 -3.93 11.41 1.99
C PRO A 42 -4.87 12.56 2.35
N CYS A 43 -5.99 12.27 3.00
CA CYS A 43 -6.86 13.33 3.50
C CYS A 43 -6.39 13.79 4.89
N PRO A 44 -6.13 15.10 5.08
CA PRO A 44 -5.70 15.63 6.38
C PRO A 44 -6.85 15.75 7.41
N ALA A 45 -8.10 15.49 7.02
CA ALA A 45 -9.25 15.61 7.92
C ALA A 45 -9.36 14.42 8.87
N THR A 46 -9.66 14.71 10.14
CA THR A 46 -9.99 13.68 11.13
C THR A 46 -11.42 13.21 10.91
N ARG A 47 -11.61 11.89 10.77
CA ARG A 47 -12.95 11.30 10.66
C ARG A 47 -13.76 11.60 11.94
N PRO A 48 -14.96 12.21 11.84
CA PRO A 48 -15.78 12.46 13.01
C PRO A 48 -16.26 11.15 13.63
N GLU A 49 -16.38 11.13 14.95
CA GLU A 49 -16.94 10.00 15.68
C GLU A 49 -18.41 9.83 15.35
N ARG A 50 -18.81 8.60 15.00
CA ARG A 50 -20.20 8.28 14.68
C ARG A 50 -21.00 8.15 15.98
N PRO A 51 -22.24 8.68 16.05
CA PRO A 51 -23.12 8.45 17.20
C PRO A 51 -23.28 6.97 17.51
N ALA A 52 -23.27 6.63 18.80
CA ALA A 52 -23.43 5.27 19.25
C ALA A 52 -24.80 4.69 18.79
N PRO A 53 -24.87 3.39 18.47
CA PRO A 53 -26.13 2.73 18.13
C PRO A 53 -27.18 2.86 19.25
N LEU A 54 -28.44 2.64 18.88
CA LEU A 54 -29.52 2.55 19.85
C LEU A 54 -29.30 1.37 20.81
N ALA A 55 -29.46 1.64 22.11
CA ALA A 55 -29.51 0.60 23.12
C ALA A 55 -30.69 -0.36 22.86
N ARG A 56 -30.50 -1.64 23.16
CA ARG A 56 -31.53 -2.69 23.03
C ARG A 56 -31.84 -3.27 24.42
N PRO A 57 -33.10 -3.67 24.69
CA PRO A 57 -34.27 -3.63 23.79
C PRO A 57 -34.76 -2.19 23.54
N LEU A 58 -35.49 -1.99 22.45
CA LEU A 58 -36.14 -0.69 22.21
C LEU A 58 -37.33 -0.51 23.16
N PRO A 59 -37.68 0.73 23.53
CA PRO A 59 -38.90 1.00 24.27
C PRO A 59 -40.13 0.46 23.52
N ALA A 60 -41.03 -0.20 24.25
CA ALA A 60 -42.29 -0.68 23.69
C ALA A 60 -43.35 0.44 23.60
N ASP A 61 -43.26 1.44 24.48
CA ASP A 61 -44.11 2.62 24.41
C ASP A 61 -43.73 3.50 23.20
N ALA A 62 -44.74 3.89 22.43
CA ALA A 62 -44.54 4.63 21.18
C ALA A 62 -43.95 6.03 21.40
N ASN A 63 -44.33 6.71 22.50
CA ASN A 63 -43.82 8.04 22.80
C ASN A 63 -42.36 7.98 23.24
N ALA A 64 -42.01 7.01 24.09
CA ALA A 64 -40.63 6.75 24.48
C ALA A 64 -39.75 6.36 23.28
N LEU A 65 -40.27 5.52 22.38
CA LEU A 65 -39.56 5.18 21.15
C LEU A 65 -39.34 6.41 20.27
N ALA A 66 -40.36 7.24 20.05
CA ALA A 66 -40.26 8.47 19.27
C ALA A 66 -39.24 9.44 19.85
N ALA A 67 -39.21 9.62 21.18
CA ALA A 67 -38.23 10.47 21.85
C ALA A 67 -36.79 10.00 21.62
N VAL A 68 -36.54 8.69 21.71
CA VAL A 68 -35.22 8.09 21.48
C VAL A 68 -34.80 8.17 20.01
N LEU A 69 -35.74 8.02 19.07
CA LEU A 69 -35.45 8.19 17.64
C LEU A 69 -35.13 9.64 17.30
N LEU A 70 -35.89 10.59 17.85
CA LEU A 70 -35.66 12.02 17.63
C LEU A 70 -34.30 12.46 18.20
N SER A 71 -33.91 11.97 19.37
CA SER A 71 -32.58 12.30 19.92
C SER A 71 -31.46 11.79 19.02
N LYS A 72 -31.57 10.58 18.47
CA LYS A 72 -30.60 10.06 17.49
C LYS A 72 -30.61 10.81 16.16
N LEU A 73 -31.78 11.27 15.72
CA LEU A 73 -31.86 12.09 14.53
C LEU A 73 -31.13 13.43 14.74
N ILE A 74 -31.26 14.04 15.92
CA ILE A 74 -30.54 15.28 16.27
C ILE A 74 -29.03 15.01 16.40
N GLU A 75 -28.61 13.92 17.04
CA GLU A 75 -27.19 13.53 17.10
C GLU A 75 -26.55 13.36 15.72
N TYR A 76 -27.35 12.97 14.72
CA TYR A 76 -26.89 12.79 13.35
C TYR A 76 -26.98 14.07 12.51
N ALA A 77 -28.18 14.63 12.40
CA ALA A 77 -28.57 15.69 11.45
C ALA A 77 -28.79 17.06 12.10
N GLY A 78 -28.60 17.20 13.41
CA GLY A 78 -28.62 18.51 14.05
C GLY A 78 -27.50 19.40 13.51
N SER A 79 -27.72 20.72 13.53
CA SER A 79 -26.70 21.68 13.11
C SER A 79 -25.41 21.51 13.91
N GLY A 80 -24.28 21.38 13.19
CA GLY A 80 -22.94 21.15 13.76
C GLY A 80 -22.71 19.73 14.27
N MET A 81 -23.64 18.79 14.02
CA MET A 81 -23.54 17.40 14.46
C MET A 81 -22.86 16.53 13.39
N TYR A 82 -23.06 15.21 13.47
CA TYR A 82 -22.27 14.25 12.69
C TYR A 82 -22.30 14.51 11.18
N ALA A 83 -23.47 14.76 10.59
CA ALA A 83 -23.63 14.97 9.16
C ALA A 83 -22.81 16.19 8.68
N ASP A 84 -23.01 17.36 9.28
CA ASP A 84 -22.28 18.58 8.94
C ASP A 84 -20.75 18.40 9.07
N ARG A 85 -20.30 17.71 10.14
CA ARG A 85 -18.86 17.43 10.33
C ARG A 85 -18.32 16.46 9.30
N ALA A 86 -19.12 15.47 8.89
CA ALA A 86 -18.73 14.51 7.88
C ALA A 86 -18.64 15.19 6.50
N GLU A 87 -19.58 16.06 6.17
CA GLU A 87 -19.56 16.87 4.95
C GLU A 87 -18.33 17.80 4.93
N ALA A 88 -18.07 18.54 6.00
CA ALA A 88 -16.90 19.41 6.09
C ALA A 88 -15.56 18.64 5.97
N ALA A 89 -15.49 17.43 6.52
CA ALA A 89 -14.33 16.57 6.36
C ALA A 89 -14.17 16.11 4.91
N LEU A 90 -15.26 15.73 4.23
CA LEU A 90 -15.24 15.37 2.82
C LEU A 90 -14.81 16.53 1.93
N ASP A 91 -15.34 17.73 2.16
CA ASP A 91 -14.95 18.94 1.42
C ASP A 91 -13.45 19.22 1.56
N THR A 92 -12.90 19.04 2.76
CA THR A 92 -11.46 19.15 3.01
C THR A 92 -10.66 18.11 2.21
N CYS A 93 -11.16 16.88 2.07
CA CYS A 93 -10.49 15.82 1.33
C CYS A 93 -10.58 16.00 -0.20
N LEU A 94 -11.69 16.55 -0.69
CA LEU A 94 -12.05 16.60 -2.11
C LEU A 94 -11.64 17.92 -2.79
N THR A 95 -11.40 18.98 -2.03
CA THR A 95 -10.92 20.25 -2.60
C THR A 95 -9.50 20.06 -3.15
N PRO A 96 -9.23 20.44 -4.42
CA PRO A 96 -7.96 20.23 -5.09
C PRO A 96 -6.79 20.90 -4.37
#